data_AF-A0A7V9G595-F1
#
_entry.id   AF-A0A7V9G595-F1
#
_cell.length_a   1.000
_cell.length_b   1.000
_cell.length_c   1.000
_cell.angle_alpha   90.00
_cell.angle_beta   90.00
_cell.angle_gamma   90.00
#
_symmetry.space_group_name_H-M   'P 1'
#
loop_
_entity.id
_entity.type
_entity.pdbx_description
1 polymer ?
#
loop_
_entity_poly.entity_id
_entity_poly.type
_entity_poly.pdbx_seq_one_letter_code
_entity_poly.pdbx_strand_id
1 'polypeptide(L)' 'MVQRKDIERVARSMHGQKLEREYIRHYLIETYQLDNALVDLVMENVGIPKPPPRGGKLGVNPQGKDGPTKKGFY' A
#
# COMPACT_ATOMS: atom_id res chain seq x y z
N MET A 1 21.03 -1.97 -17.43
CA MET A 1 20.48 -1.81 -16.07
C MET A 1 19.20 -2.64 -15.96
N VAL A 2 19.31 -3.86 -15.45
CA VAL A 2 18.22 -4.87 -15.47
C VAL A 2 17.40 -4.89 -14.16
N GLN A 3 17.86 -4.22 -13.10
CA GLN A 3 17.43 -4.59 -11.75
C GLN A 3 16.04 -4.07 -11.31
N ARG A 4 15.57 -2.90 -11.77
CA ARG A 4 14.32 -2.31 -11.21
C ARG A 4 13.03 -3.05 -11.61
N LYS A 5 12.89 -3.45 -12.87
CA LYS A 5 11.67 -4.14 -13.34
C LYS A 5 11.50 -5.53 -12.71
N ASP A 6 12.62 -6.21 -12.44
CA ASP A 6 12.59 -7.52 -11.78
C ASP A 6 12.19 -7.40 -10.31
N ILE A 7 12.67 -6.38 -9.60
CA ILE A 7 12.29 -6.11 -8.21
C ILE A 7 10.79 -5.80 -8.10
N GLU A 8 10.25 -4.99 -9.00
CA GLU A 8 8.80 -4.72 -9.04
C GLU A 8 7.98 -5.98 -9.32
N ARG A 9 8.48 -6.87 -10.20
CA ARG A 9 7.84 -8.17 -10.45
C ARG A 9 7.82 -9.03 -9.18
N VAL A 10 8.93 -9.10 -8.45
CA VAL A 10 9.02 -9.84 -7.18
C VAL A 10 8.06 -9.26 -6.14
N ALA A 11 8.08 -7.95 -5.93
CA ALA A 11 7.19 -7.28 -4.99
C ALA A 11 5.70 -7.50 -5.35
N ARG A 12 5.36 -7.48 -6.64
CA ARG A 12 4.01 -7.79 -7.13
C ARG A 12 3.62 -9.24 -6.87
N SER A 13 4.51 -10.19 -7.13
CA SER A 13 4.27 -11.61 -6.85
C SER A 13 4.06 -11.85 -5.35
N MET A 14 4.88 -11.24 -4.50
CA MET A 14 4.74 -11.33 -3.03
C MET A 14 3.42 -10.71 -2.56
N HIS A 15 3.02 -9.57 -3.13
CA HIS A 15 1.72 -8.97 -2.84
C HIS A 15 0.56 -9.87 -3.28
N GLY A 16 0.67 -10.51 -4.46
CA GLY A 16 -0.31 -11.49 -4.93
C GLY A 16 -0.45 -12.73 -4.03
N GLN A 17 0.63 -13.09 -3.31
CA GLN A 17 0.61 -14.12 -2.27
C GLN A 17 -0.03 -13.64 -0.95
N LYS A 18 -0.54 -12.41 -0.89
CA LYS A 18 -1.13 -11.77 0.30
C LYS A 18 -0.15 -11.67 1.47
N LEU A 19 1.14 -11.56 1.19
CA LEU A 19 2.14 -11.27 2.21
C LEU A 19 1.94 -9.85 2.75
N GLU A 20 2.22 -9.68 4.04
CA GLU A 20 2.09 -8.38 4.69
C GLU A 20 3.11 -7.38 4.13
N ARG A 21 2.72 -6.11 4.06
CA ARG A 21 3.60 -5.03 3.57
C ARG A 21 4.91 -4.97 4.36
N GLU A 22 4.84 -5.13 5.68
CA GLU A 22 6.02 -5.11 6.56
C GLU A 22 7.02 -6.19 6.14
N TYR A 23 6.52 -7.40 5.90
CA TYR A 23 7.33 -8.54 5.43
C TYR A 23 7.99 -8.25 4.07
N ILE A 24 7.22 -7.75 3.10
CA ILE A 24 7.75 -7.41 1.77
C ILE A 24 8.84 -6.34 1.90
N ARG A 25 8.68 -5.37 2.81
CA ARG A 25 9.66 -4.30 3.06
C ARG A 25 10.96 -4.88 3.57
N HIS A 26 10.89 -5.68 4.63
CA HIS A 26 12.07 -6.31 5.22
C HIS A 26 12.80 -7.21 4.22
N TYR A 27 12.05 -8.03 3.47
CA TYR A 27 12.62 -8.89 2.45
C TYR A 27 13.38 -8.13 1.36
N LEU A 28 12.81 -7.01 0.88
CA LEU A 28 13.45 -6.18 -0.15
C LEU A 28 14.71 -5.47 0.36
N ILE A 29 14.72 -5.04 1.62
CA ILE A 29 15.90 -4.43 2.25
C ILE A 29 16.99 -5.48 2.45
N GLU A 30 16.65 -6.64 3.03
CA GLU A 30 17.65 -7.66 3.40
C GLU A 30 18.23 -8.37 2.17
N THR A 31 17.37 -8.77 1.23
CA THR A 31 17.77 -9.60 0.09
C THR A 31 18.43 -8.78 -1.02
N TYR A 32 17.93 -7.57 -1.27
CA TYR A 32 18.36 -6.73 -2.40
C TYR A 32 19.12 -5.48 -1.95
N GLN A 33 19.35 -5.30 -0.64
CA GLN A 33 20.10 -4.18 -0.08
C GLN A 33 19.54 -2.82 -0.56
N LEU A 34 18.22 -2.73 -0.67
CA LEU A 34 17.54 -1.52 -1.15
C LEU A 34 17.38 -0.49 -0.04
N ASP A 35 17.61 0.78 -0.40
CA ASP A 35 17.33 1.90 0.49
C ASP A 35 15.82 2.00 0.81
N ASN A 36 15.51 2.51 2.00
CA ASN A 36 14.13 2.71 2.44
C ASN A 36 13.28 3.53 1.44
N ALA A 37 13.87 4.58 0.87
CA ALA A 37 13.17 5.42 -0.13
C ALA A 37 12.89 4.67 -1.43
N LEU A 38 13.80 3.77 -1.84
CA LEU A 38 13.63 2.92 -3.02
C LEU A 38 12.54 1.87 -2.79
N VAL A 39 12.51 1.28 -1.60
CA VAL A 39 11.47 0.29 -1.25
C VAL A 39 10.09 0.95 -1.21
N ASP A 40 9.97 2.15 -0.65
CA ASP A 40 8.70 2.89 -0.67
C ASP A 40 8.25 3.19 -2.11
N LEU A 41 9.17 3.61 -2.99
CA LEU A 41 8.87 3.82 -4.43
C LEU A 41 8.40 2.53 -5.12
N VAL A 42 9.07 1.40 -4.88
CA VAL A 42 8.68 0.10 -5.44
C VAL A 42 7.29 -0.30 -4.93
N MET A 43 7.01 -0.10 -3.64
CA MET A 43 5.72 -0.43 -3.06
C MET A 43 4.58 0.44 -3.62
N GLU A 44 4.83 1.72 -3.83
CA GLU A 44 3.88 2.64 -4.48
C GLU A 44 3.62 2.21 -5.94
N ASN A 45 4.67 1.88 -6.70
CA ASN A 45 4.53 1.41 -8.09
C ASN A 45 3.75 0.10 -8.21
N VAL A 46 3.87 -0.78 -7.22
CA VAL A 46 3.15 -2.06 -7.16
C VAL A 46 1.71 -1.89 -6.64
N GLY A 47 1.39 -0.73 -6.05
CA GLY A 47 0.08 -0.44 -5.49
C GLY A 47 -0.13 -1.06 -4.10
N ILE A 48 0.94 -1.30 -3.34
CA ILE A 48 0.88 -1.80 -1.96
C ILE A 48 0.58 -0.60 -1.05
N PRO A 49 -0.65 -0.43 -0.52
CA PRO A 49 -1.02 0.75 0.23
C PRO A 49 -0.20 0.84 1.53
N LYS A 50 0.28 2.05 1.84
CA LYS A 50 0.91 2.32 3.14
C LYS A 50 -0.14 2.19 4.24
N PRO A 51 0.11 1.45 5.33
CA PRO A 51 -0.81 1.40 6.44
C PRO A 51 -1.03 2.81 6.98
N PRO A 52 -2.25 3.14 7.42
CA PRO A 52 -2.52 4.43 8.02
C PRO A 52 -1.56 4.61 9.22
N PRO A 53 -1.02 5.83 9.43
CA PRO A 53 -0.13 6.08 10.54
C PRO A 53 -0.82 5.68 11.84
N ARG A 54 -0.19 4.75 12.57
CA ARG A 54 -0.66 4.25 13.88
C ARG A 54 -0.53 5.41 14.87
N GLY A 55 -1.57 6.24 14.95
CA GLY A 55 -1.55 7.52 15.68
C GLY A 55 -2.57 8.55 15.18
N GLY A 56 -3.15 8.35 13.99
CA GLY A 56 -4.30 9.12 13.52
C GLY A 56 -5.59 8.54 14.09
N LYS A 57 -6.22 9.29 15.00
CA LYS A 57 -7.56 9.13 15.59
C LYS A 57 -8.51 8.18 14.83
N LEU A 58 -9.14 7.29 15.61
CA LEU A 58 -10.42 6.65 15.27
C LEU A 58 -11.35 7.62 14.54
N GLY A 59 -11.77 7.24 13.34
CA GLY A 59 -12.97 7.74 12.69
C GLY A 59 -12.73 8.55 11.42
N VAL A 60 -12.51 7.89 10.29
CA VAL A 60 -13.33 8.09 9.08
C VAL A 60 -13.33 6.79 8.29
N ASN A 61 -14.48 6.13 8.25
CA ASN A 61 -14.77 4.99 7.38
C ASN A 61 -14.83 5.49 5.92
N PRO A 62 -14.00 4.99 4.98
CA PRO A 62 -14.09 5.41 3.59
C PRO A 62 -14.88 4.36 2.79
N GLN A 63 -16.21 4.32 2.90
CA GLN A 63 -17.12 3.89 1.81
C GLN A 63 -18.56 3.83 2.34
N GLY A 64 -19.49 4.55 1.72
CA GLY A 64 -20.90 4.37 2.05
C GLY A 64 -21.90 5.31 1.38
N LYS A 65 -22.04 5.19 0.05
CA LYS A 65 -23.29 5.38 -0.71
C LYS A 65 -23.84 6.80 -0.85
N ASP A 66 -23.98 7.20 -2.11
CA ASP A 66 -25.01 8.10 -2.62
C ASP A 66 -26.36 7.82 -1.94
N GLY A 67 -26.87 8.82 -1.21
CA GLY A 67 -28.24 8.85 -0.71
C GLY A 67 -28.89 10.14 -1.18
N PRO A 68 -30.05 10.10 -1.86
CA PRO A 68 -30.73 11.31 -2.30
C PRO A 68 -31.21 12.10 -1.07
N THR A 69 -30.80 13.35 -1.00
CA THR A 69 -31.19 14.32 0.03
C THR A 69 -32.71 14.48 0.03
N LYS A 70 -33.43 13.74 0.89
CA LYS A 70 -34.82 14.03 1.24
C LYS A 70 -34.86 15.36 1.99
N LYS A 71 -35.04 16.46 1.27
CA LYS A 71 -35.55 17.72 1.84
C LYS A 71 -37.05 17.55 2.06
N GLY A 72 -37.43 17.12 3.25
CA GLY A 72 -38.77 17.33 3.80
C GLY A 72 -38.69 18.46 4.81
N PHE A 73 -39.35 19.57 4.54
CA PHE A 73 -39.76 20.54 5.55
C PHE A 73 -41.25 20.79 5.31
N TYR A 74 -42.04 20.48 6.35
CA TYR A 74 -43.44 20.87 6.52
C TYR A 74 -43.48 22.29 7.09
#